data_AF-A0A1V6SKP9-F1
#
_entry.id   AF-A0A1V6SKP9-F1
#
_cell.length_a   1.000
_cell.length_b   1.000
_cell.length_c   1.000
_cell.angle_alpha   90.00
_cell.angle_beta   90.00
_cell.angle_gamma   90.00
#
_symmetry.space_group_name_H-M   'P 1'
#
loop_
_entity.id
_entity.type
_entity.pdbx_description
1 polymer ?
#
loop_
_entity_poly.entity_id
_entity_poly.type
_entity_poly.pdbx_seq_one_letter_code
_entity_poly.pdbx_strand_id
1 'polypeptide(L)'
;MEKASSKSSSTTSPPSATACDVLKPLSQNGNFPNSGAVANKAREQMAKNGNSSPASSAAQPRSGSETQSTPSASGTASVQRRSESVQQMRQVDGDGVRTWRRLVVEYN
;
A
#
# COMPACT_ATOMS: atom_id res chain seq x y z
N MET A 1 -18.00 44.69 46.59
CA MET A 1 -18.38 44.28 45.22
C MET A 1 -17.07 44.28 44.45
N GLU A 2 -16.52 43.20 43.88
CA GLU A 2 -17.08 41.95 43.34
C GLU A 2 -16.04 40.81 43.44
N LYS A 3 -16.54 39.56 43.55
CA LYS A 3 -15.75 38.32 43.39
C LYS A 3 -15.61 38.02 41.89
N ALA A 4 -14.41 37.73 41.40
CA ALA A 4 -14.24 37.10 40.09
C ALA A 4 -14.50 35.58 40.20
N SER A 5 -15.52 35.11 39.48
CA SER A 5 -15.90 33.70 39.35
C SER A 5 -15.49 33.21 37.96
N SER A 6 -14.48 32.35 37.87
CA SER A 6 -14.08 31.73 36.60
C SER A 6 -15.03 30.58 36.26
N LYS A 7 -15.75 30.69 35.13
CA LYS A 7 -16.67 29.68 34.62
C LYS A 7 -16.00 28.88 33.50
N SER A 8 -15.82 27.57 33.71
CA SER A 8 -15.36 26.61 32.69
C SER A 8 -16.52 26.25 31.75
N SER A 9 -16.31 26.32 30.43
CA SER A 9 -17.26 25.91 29.40
C SER A 9 -16.75 24.70 28.62
N SER A 10 -17.47 23.58 28.68
CA SER A 10 -17.26 22.38 27.86
C SER A 10 -18.26 22.31 26.70
N THR A 11 -17.78 22.17 25.47
CA THR A 11 -18.57 22.09 24.22
C THR A 11 -18.69 20.64 23.68
N THR A 12 -19.88 20.24 23.22
CA THR A 12 -20.25 18.91 22.66
C THR A 12 -20.60 19.01 21.16
N SER A 13 -20.24 18.02 20.31
CA SER A 13 -20.36 18.03 18.82
C SER A 13 -21.29 16.92 18.23
N PRO A 14 -21.81 17.05 16.96
CA PRO A 14 -22.80 16.14 16.33
C PRO A 14 -22.21 14.96 15.49
N PRO A 15 -23.01 13.93 15.10
CA PRO A 15 -22.53 12.71 14.40
C PRO A 15 -22.39 12.86 12.86
N SER A 16 -21.33 12.30 12.28
CA SER A 16 -21.00 12.40 10.84
C SER A 16 -21.63 11.29 9.98
N ALA A 17 -22.02 11.61 8.73
CA ALA A 17 -22.62 10.68 7.76
C ALA A 17 -21.64 9.56 7.35
N THR A 18 -22.14 8.33 7.30
CA THR A 18 -21.34 7.12 7.11
C THR A 18 -20.94 6.90 5.65
N ALA A 19 -19.67 6.55 5.42
CA ALA A 19 -19.02 6.44 4.11
C ALA A 19 -19.70 5.53 3.06
N CYS A 20 -20.64 4.67 3.47
CA CYS A 20 -21.33 3.73 2.59
C CYS A 20 -22.23 4.40 1.55
N ASP A 21 -22.82 5.55 1.86
CA ASP A 21 -23.72 6.24 0.93
C ASP A 21 -23.00 6.81 -0.30
N VAL A 22 -21.69 7.03 -0.18
CA VAL A 22 -20.84 7.58 -1.25
C VAL A 22 -20.52 6.52 -2.32
N LEU A 23 -20.52 5.23 -1.96
CA LEU A 23 -20.07 4.14 -2.85
C LEU A 23 -21.21 3.38 -3.54
N LYS A 24 -22.46 3.55 -3.09
CA LYS A 24 -23.64 2.87 -3.66
C LYS A 24 -23.79 3.04 -5.19
N PRO A 25 -23.58 4.22 -5.79
CA PRO A 25 -23.76 4.40 -7.24
C PRO A 25 -22.80 3.57 -8.10
N LEU A 26 -21.56 3.36 -7.65
CA LEU A 26 -20.56 2.62 -8.42
C LEU A 26 -20.78 1.11 -8.34
N SER A 27 -21.36 0.64 -7.23
CA SER A 27 -21.63 -0.77 -7.02
C SER A 27 -22.76 -1.31 -7.91
N GLN A 28 -23.66 -0.44 -8.39
CA GLN A 28 -24.85 -0.87 -9.12
C GLN A 28 -24.63 -0.98 -10.63
N ASN A 29 -23.60 -0.33 -11.18
CA ASN A 29 -23.41 -0.20 -12.62
C ASN A 29 -22.07 -0.75 -13.13
N GLY A 30 -21.30 -1.40 -12.25
CA GLY A 30 -19.97 -1.87 -12.55
C GLY A 30 -19.91 -3.24 -13.22
N ASN A 31 -19.97 -3.31 -14.55
CA ASN A 31 -19.54 -4.49 -15.30
C ASN A 31 -18.01 -4.57 -15.30
N PHE A 32 -17.43 -4.90 -14.14
CA PHE A 32 -15.99 -5.04 -14.02
C PHE A 32 -15.57 -6.43 -14.44
N PRO A 33 -14.56 -6.57 -15.33
CA PRO A 33 -14.04 -7.87 -15.67
C PRO A 33 -13.55 -8.54 -14.39
N ASN A 34 -13.94 -9.80 -14.20
CA ASN A 34 -13.49 -10.56 -13.04
C ASN A 34 -11.96 -10.53 -13.00
N SER A 35 -11.40 -10.12 -11.87
CA SER A 35 -9.95 -10.06 -11.65
C SER A 35 -9.25 -11.37 -12.04
N GLY A 36 -9.91 -12.52 -11.84
CA GLY A 36 -9.42 -13.84 -12.26
C GLY A 36 -9.38 -14.02 -13.78
N ALA A 37 -10.35 -13.48 -14.52
CA ALA A 37 -10.33 -13.51 -15.98
C ALA A 37 -9.18 -12.67 -16.55
N VAL A 38 -8.87 -11.53 -15.92
CA VAL A 38 -7.73 -10.67 -16.30
C VAL A 38 -6.40 -11.35 -15.95
N ALA A 39 -6.29 -11.93 -14.76
CA ALA A 39 -5.08 -12.62 -14.29
C ALA A 39 -4.76 -13.87 -15.14
N ASN A 40 -5.77 -14.66 -15.49
CA ASN A 40 -5.58 -15.83 -16.36
C ASN A 40 -5.08 -15.42 -17.74
N LYS A 41 -5.63 -14.35 -18.33
CA LYS A 41 -5.11 -13.80 -19.59
C LYS A 41 -3.65 -13.38 -19.48
N ALA A 42 -3.26 -12.71 -18.39
CA ALA A 42 -1.88 -12.30 -18.17
C ALA A 42 -0.92 -13.49 -18.03
N ARG A 43 -1.32 -14.51 -17.27
CA ARG A 43 -0.50 -15.72 -17.07
C ARG A 43 -0.37 -16.55 -18.34
N GLU A 44 -1.45 -16.68 -19.11
CA GLU A 44 -1.43 -17.36 -20.41
C GLU A 44 -0.52 -16.63 -21.41
N GLN A 45 -0.49 -15.30 -21.41
CA GLN A 45 0.43 -14.53 -22.25
C GLN A 45 1.89 -14.79 -21.87
N MET A 46 2.22 -14.86 -20.58
CA MET A 46 3.58 -15.18 -20.13
C MET A 46 4.00 -16.61 -20.47
N ALA A 47 3.09 -17.59 -20.31
CA ALA A 47 3.38 -19.00 -20.58
C ALA A 47 3.56 -19.29 -22.09
N LYS A 48 2.87 -18.54 -22.95
CA LYS A 48 2.98 -18.69 -24.42
C LYS A 48 4.25 -18.07 -24.99
N ASN A 49 4.94 -17.18 -24.25
CA ASN A 49 6.10 -16.41 -24.71
C ASN A 49 7.44 -16.85 -24.10
N GLY A 50 7.60 -18.15 -23.80
CA GLY A 50 8.76 -18.72 -23.09
C GLY A 50 10.18 -18.55 -23.69
N ASN A 51 10.44 -17.65 -24.64
CA ASN A 51 11.80 -17.28 -25.06
C ASN A 51 11.91 -15.91 -25.75
N SER A 52 11.29 -14.85 -25.24
CA SER A 52 11.67 -13.50 -25.68
C SER A 52 11.51 -12.46 -24.57
N SER A 53 12.65 -12.14 -23.94
CA SER A 53 12.88 -10.82 -23.39
C SER A 53 12.45 -9.77 -24.43
N PRO A 54 11.65 -8.75 -24.08
CA PRO A 54 11.75 -7.49 -24.79
C PRO A 54 12.99 -6.79 -24.23
N ALA A 55 14.17 -7.24 -24.65
CA ALA A 55 15.29 -6.32 -24.72
C ALA A 55 15.03 -5.45 -25.94
N SER A 56 14.45 -4.27 -25.73
CA SER A 56 14.54 -3.16 -26.68
C SER A 56 14.43 -1.84 -25.93
N SER A 57 15.62 -1.39 -25.53
CA SER A 57 16.10 0.00 -25.56
C SER A 57 15.20 1.12 -25.02
N ALA A 58 15.55 1.57 -23.82
CA ALA A 58 15.73 3.00 -23.59
C ALA A 58 16.88 3.24 -22.58
N ALA A 59 18.05 3.55 -23.14
CA ALA A 59 19.11 4.40 -22.60
C ALA A 59 19.51 4.27 -21.11
N GLN A 60 20.74 3.80 -20.88
CA GLN A 60 21.58 4.27 -19.76
C GLN A 60 21.84 5.80 -19.88
N PRO A 61 22.48 6.48 -18.91
CA PRO A 61 22.52 6.30 -17.45
C PRO A 61 22.23 7.62 -16.72
N ARG A 62 21.59 7.62 -15.53
CA ARG A 62 21.82 8.71 -14.55
C ARG A 62 21.81 8.20 -13.12
N SER A 63 23.05 8.13 -12.61
CA SER A 63 23.51 8.47 -11.27
C SER A 63 22.44 8.67 -10.19
N GLY A 64 22.50 7.81 -9.17
CA GLY A 64 21.73 7.89 -7.93
C GLY A 64 22.16 6.76 -7.01
N SER A 65 23.43 6.77 -6.63
CA SER A 65 24.02 5.87 -5.64
C SER A 65 23.28 6.02 -4.32
N GLU A 66 22.48 5.03 -3.91
CA GLU A 66 22.38 4.61 -2.51
C GLU A 66 22.18 3.09 -2.44
N THR A 67 23.27 2.45 -2.07
CA THR A 67 23.47 1.03 -1.82
C THR A 67 22.63 0.61 -0.62
N GLN A 68 21.66 -0.30 -0.78
CA GLN A 68 21.32 -1.20 0.32
C GLN A 68 20.95 -2.59 -0.21
N SER A 69 22.00 -3.40 -0.23
CA SER A 69 22.09 -4.84 -0.37
C SER A 69 20.78 -5.59 -0.15
N THR A 70 20.27 -6.16 -1.23
CA THR A 70 19.55 -7.42 -1.19
C THR A 70 20.43 -8.47 -0.51
N PRO A 71 20.02 -9.14 0.56
CA PRO A 71 20.50 -10.49 0.77
C PRO A 71 19.83 -11.33 -0.32
N SER A 72 20.56 -11.57 -1.41
CA SER A 72 20.46 -12.85 -2.10
C SER A 72 20.73 -13.93 -1.06
N ALA A 73 19.69 -14.37 -0.36
CA ALA A 73 19.72 -15.56 0.48
C ALA A 73 19.57 -16.78 -0.44
N SER A 74 20.61 -17.02 -1.23
CA SER A 74 20.91 -18.35 -1.72
C SER A 74 21.33 -19.20 -0.52
N GLY A 75 20.54 -20.23 -0.22
CA GLY A 75 21.00 -21.40 0.54
C GLY A 75 20.67 -21.39 2.05
N THR A 76 20.01 -22.48 2.47
CA THR A 76 19.92 -23.00 3.85
C THR A 76 19.05 -22.22 4.84
N ALA A 77 17.74 -22.17 4.60
CA ALA A 77 16.77 -22.12 5.69
C ALA A 77 15.82 -23.29 5.55
N SER A 78 15.94 -24.29 6.43
CA SER A 78 14.94 -25.35 6.61
C SER A 78 13.63 -24.82 7.20
N VAL A 79 13.53 -23.51 7.44
CA VAL A 79 12.33 -22.81 7.88
C VAL A 79 11.64 -22.19 6.66
N GLN A 80 10.57 -22.85 6.20
CA GLN A 80 9.84 -22.47 5.00
C GLN A 80 9.10 -21.14 5.25
N ARG A 81 9.62 -20.05 4.68
CA ARG A 81 8.94 -18.74 4.69
C ARG A 81 7.53 -18.90 4.12
N ARG A 82 6.52 -18.54 4.92
CA ARG A 82 5.10 -18.74 4.63
C ARG A 82 4.48 -17.55 3.90
N SER A 83 4.76 -16.33 4.37
CA SER A 83 4.26 -15.11 3.72
C SER A 83 5.15 -13.91 3.98
N GLU A 84 4.99 -12.86 3.16
CA GLU A 84 5.65 -11.57 3.29
C GLU A 84 4.66 -10.48 2.86
N SER A 85 4.56 -9.37 3.59
CA SER A 85 3.75 -8.22 3.23
C SER A 85 4.37 -6.90 3.69
N VAL A 86 4.30 -5.86 2.86
CA VAL A 86 4.78 -4.51 3.19
C VAL A 86 3.60 -3.57 3.28
N GLN A 87 3.56 -2.73 4.32
CA GLN A 87 2.56 -1.67 4.43
C GLN A 87 3.23 -0.32 4.63
N GLN A 88 2.84 0.65 3.80
CA GLN A 88 3.30 2.03 3.89
C GLN A 88 2.31 2.84 4.73
N MET A 89 2.82 3.58 5.71
CA MET A 89 2.07 4.41 6.63
C MET A 89 2.53 5.86 6.51
N ARG A 90 1.60 6.79 6.73
CA ARG A 90 1.84 8.23 6.61
C ARG A 90 1.17 8.95 7.77
N GLN A 91 1.85 9.92 8.36
CA GLN A 91 1.34 10.80 9.40
C GLN A 91 1.74 12.24 9.09
N VAL A 92 0.85 13.17 9.35
CA VAL A 92 1.10 14.60 9.18
C VAL A 92 1.24 15.20 10.56
N ASP A 93 2.40 15.79 10.82
CA ASP A 93 2.77 16.42 12.10
C ASP A 93 2.99 17.92 11.87
N GLY A 94 3.21 18.68 12.96
CA GLY A 94 3.45 20.13 12.89
C GLY A 94 4.63 20.54 11.99
N ASP A 95 5.60 19.64 11.81
CA ASP A 95 6.82 19.85 11.00
C ASP A 95 6.73 19.26 9.58
N GLY A 96 5.57 18.72 9.16
CA GLY A 96 5.34 18.18 7.81
C GLY A 96 4.83 16.74 7.76
N VAL A 97 4.99 16.08 6.60
CA VAL A 97 4.52 14.70 6.40
C VAL A 97 5.63 13.69 6.70
N ARG A 98 5.41 12.86 7.72
CA ARG A 98 6.22 11.67 8.01
C ARG A 98 5.66 10.46 7.29
N THR A 99 6.49 9.68 6.63
CA THR A 99 6.08 8.38 6.05
C THR A 99 7.04 7.27 6.48
N TRP A 100 6.51 6.07 6.72
CA TRP A 100 7.28 4.87 7.05
C TRP A 100 6.70 3.64 6.34
N ARG A 101 7.47 2.55 6.31
CA ARG A 101 7.03 1.26 5.75
C ARG A 101 7.30 0.17 6.79
N ARG A 102 6.35 -0.74 6.98
CA ARG A 102 6.50 -1.96 7.78
C ARG A 102 6.58 -3.16 6.85
N LEU A 103 7.53 -4.05 7.09
CA LEU A 103 7.65 -5.35 6.44
C LEU A 103 7.25 -6.43 7.44
N VAL A 104 6.30 -7.29 7.07
CA VAL A 104 5.80 -8.41 7.87
C VAL A 104 6.18 -9.68 7.13
N VAL A 105 6.90 -10.59 7.77
CA VAL A 105 7.27 -11.89 7.19
C VAL A 105 6.77 -12.99 8.12
N GLU A 106 5.90 -13.86 7.60
CA GLU A 106 5.44 -15.05 8.29
C GLU A 106 6.29 -16.25 7.84
N TYR A 107 6.59 -17.13 8.78
CA TYR A 107 7.28 -18.40 8.56
C TYR A 107 6.34 -19.54 9.02
N ASN A 108 6.47 -20.73 8.44
CA ASN A 108 5.67 -21.90 8.84
C ASN A 108 6.13 -22.48 10.17
#